data_AF-A0A1H7RS33-F1
#
_entry.id   AF-A0A1H7RS33-F1
#
_cell.length_a   1.000
_cell.length_b   1.000
_cell.length_c   1.000
_cell.angle_alpha   90.00
_cell.angle_beta   90.00
_cell.angle_gamma   90.00
#
_symmetry.space_group_name_H-M   'P 1'
#
loop_
_entity.id
_entity.type
_entity.pdbx_description
1 polymer ?
#
loop_
_entity_poly.entity_id
_entity_poly.type
_entity_poly.pdbx_seq_one_letter_code
_entity_poly.pdbx_strand_id
1 'polypeptide(L)'
;MAVLAATAIITTVITTASMNNETVVTTSTTLSVINNEELAGTATTKQFNIPVGFEYVKVSFKNTGSKVFTFTMNQGSTDGTAKMSYTVLADGKEHTYWSDQAWSTGWFYVSVSSAQGMSGRLSVLVGNDLNELKSL
;
A
#
# COMPACT_ATOMS: atom_id res chain seq x y z
N MET A 1 -15.95 20.22 8.73
CA MET A 1 -15.20 19.21 7.93
C MET A 1 -13.98 18.82 8.73
N ALA A 2 -13.89 17.58 9.20
CA ALA A 2 -12.69 17.10 9.90
C ALA A 2 -11.69 16.62 8.83
N VAL A 3 -10.53 17.26 8.77
CA VAL A 3 -9.39 16.75 8.01
C VAL A 3 -8.77 15.66 8.88
N LEU A 4 -8.98 14.39 8.53
CA LEU A 4 -8.26 13.29 9.16
C LEU A 4 -6.81 13.41 8.70
N ALA A 5 -5.94 13.94 9.56
CA ALA A 5 -4.50 13.93 9.30
C ALA A 5 -4.03 12.48 9.41
N ALA A 6 -3.76 11.83 8.29
CA ALA A 6 -3.04 10.57 8.28
C ALA A 6 -1.63 10.85 8.83
N THR A 7 -1.31 10.32 10.01
CA THR A 7 0.05 10.41 10.56
C THR A 7 0.96 9.54 9.70
N ALA A 8 1.78 10.17 8.87
CA ALA A 8 2.84 9.53 8.12
C ALA A 8 3.94 9.05 9.08
N ILE A 9 4.16 7.74 9.15
CA ILE A 9 5.34 7.15 9.81
C ILE A 9 6.36 6.85 8.73
N ILE A 10 7.51 7.54 8.76
CA ILE A 10 8.64 7.34 7.85
C ILE A 10 9.69 6.51 8.59
N THR A 11 10.17 5.44 7.96
CA THR A 11 11.29 4.63 8.46
C THR A 11 12.39 4.62 7.43
N THR A 12 13.61 5.00 7.83
CA THR A 12 14.80 5.03 6.97
C THR A 12 15.83 4.05 7.49
N VAL A 13 16.31 3.17 6.61
CA VAL A 13 17.42 2.25 6.85
C VAL A 13 18.61 2.72 6.01
N ILE A 14 19.77 2.86 6.66
CA ILE A 14 21.02 3.28 6.02
C ILE A 14 21.96 2.07 6.02
N THR A 15 22.34 1.62 4.84
CA THR A 15 23.35 0.56 4.69
C THR A 15 24.61 1.18 4.09
N THR A 16 25.75 0.93 4.72
CA THR A 16 27.06 1.33 4.24
C THR A 16 27.84 0.10 3.80
N ALA A 17 28.21 0.05 2.53
CA ALA A 17 29.14 -0.95 2.02
C ALA A 17 30.44 -0.25 1.61
N SER A 18 31.57 -0.75 2.10
CA SER A 18 32.90 -0.34 1.64
C SER A 18 33.35 -1.33 0.60
N MET A 19 33.28 -0.93 -0.66
CA MET A 19 33.84 -1.69 -1.78
C MET A 19 34.93 -0.82 -2.39
N ASN A 20 36.17 -1.33 -2.45
CA ASN A 20 37.27 -0.71 -3.21
C ASN A 20 37.55 0.79 -2.89
N ASN A 21 37.63 1.14 -1.61
CA ASN A 21 37.88 2.50 -1.11
C ASN A 21 36.79 3.54 -1.42
N GLU A 22 35.64 3.11 -1.93
CA GLU A 22 34.46 3.95 -2.11
C GLU A 22 33.39 3.53 -1.09
N THR A 23 32.91 4.48 -0.30
CA THR A 23 31.78 4.25 0.62
C THR A 23 30.50 4.41 -0.17
N VAL A 24 29.83 3.31 -0.48
CA VAL A 24 28.48 3.36 -1.06
C VAL A 24 27.48 3.43 0.09
N VAL A 25 26.74 4.54 0.15
CA VAL A 25 25.62 4.74 1.09
C VAL A 25 24.32 4.53 0.33
N THR A 26 23.60 3.47 0.65
CA THR A 26 22.24 3.23 0.16
C THR A 26 21.24 3.54 1.28
N THR A 27 20.31 4.44 1.00
CA THR A 27 19.21 4.79 1.91
C THR A 27 17.91 4.19 1.41
N SER A 28 17.36 3.23 2.14
CA SER A 28 16.02 2.71 1.89
C SER A 28 15.04 3.39 2.83
N THR A 29 13.94 3.89 2.27
CA THR A 29 12.92 4.61 3.03
C THR A 29 11.56 4.00 2.71
N THR A 30 10.79 3.74 3.77
CA THR A 30 9.40 3.34 3.68
C THR A 30 8.51 4.33 4.40
N LEU A 31 7.27 4.45 3.92
CA LEU A 31 6.28 5.39 4.42
C LEU A 31 4.91 4.71 4.48
N SER A 32 4.27 4.71 5.65
CA SER A 32 2.87 4.30 5.77
C SER A 32 1.96 5.45 5.30
N VAL A 33 1.18 5.20 4.25
CA VAL A 33 0.24 6.16 3.65
C VAL A 33 -1.22 5.84 3.96
N ILE A 34 -1.52 4.59 4.31
CA ILE A 34 -2.77 4.16 4.95
C ILE A 34 -2.38 3.22 6.08
N ASN A 35 -2.89 3.44 7.28
CA ASN A 35 -2.52 2.66 8.47
C ASN A 35 -3.75 2.03 9.13
N ASN A 36 -3.90 0.71 8.96
CA ASN A 36 -4.90 -0.11 9.63
C ASN A 36 -6.33 0.46 9.59
N GLU A 37 -6.71 1.04 8.44
CA GLU A 37 -8.03 1.63 8.28
C GLU A 37 -9.12 0.57 8.14
N GLU A 38 -10.30 0.85 8.67
CA GLU A 38 -11.42 -0.09 8.60
C GLU A 38 -12.03 -0.18 7.18
N LEU A 39 -12.41 -1.40 6.81
CA LEU A 39 -13.25 -1.69 5.65
C LEU A 39 -14.60 -2.22 6.14
N ALA A 40 -15.69 -1.69 5.59
CA ALA A 40 -17.06 -2.08 5.92
C ALA A 40 -18.01 -1.84 4.73
N GLY A 41 -19.20 -2.44 4.78
CA GLY A 41 -20.23 -2.25 3.74
C GLY A 41 -20.02 -3.15 2.52
N THR A 42 -20.52 -2.79 1.35
CA THR A 42 -20.35 -3.60 0.11
C THR A 42 -19.31 -3.00 -0.84
N ALA A 43 -18.99 -1.72 -0.69
CA ALA A 43 -17.96 -1.02 -1.44
C ALA A 43 -17.32 0.07 -0.57
N THR A 44 -16.02 0.30 -0.74
CA THR A 44 -15.29 1.38 -0.10
C THR A 44 -14.16 1.81 -1.00
N THR A 45 -13.91 3.11 -1.09
CA THR A 45 -12.73 3.65 -1.76
C THR A 45 -11.88 4.39 -0.75
N LYS A 46 -10.58 4.16 -0.78
CA LYS A 46 -9.57 4.93 -0.04
C LYS A 46 -8.60 5.55 -1.02
N GLN A 47 -8.06 6.71 -0.69
CA GLN A 47 -7.07 7.39 -1.51
C GLN A 47 -5.77 7.54 -0.76
N PHE A 48 -4.66 7.50 -1.47
CA PHE A 48 -3.33 7.79 -0.94
C PHE A 48 -2.48 8.47 -2.00
N ASN A 49 -1.39 9.12 -1.58
CA ASN A 49 -0.43 9.74 -2.48
C ASN A 49 0.91 9.03 -2.38
N ILE A 50 1.55 8.74 -3.52
CA ILE A 50 2.96 8.35 -3.57
C ILE A 50 3.78 9.65 -3.69
N PRO A 51 4.56 10.02 -2.64
CA PRO A 51 5.38 11.22 -2.70
C PRO A 51 6.65 11.00 -3.53
N VAL A 52 7.31 12.10 -3.90
CA VAL A 52 8.61 12.06 -4.57
C VAL A 52 9.61 11.26 -3.74
N GLY A 53 10.39 10.42 -4.42
CA GLY A 53 11.37 9.54 -3.78
C GLY A 53 10.82 8.17 -3.38
N PHE A 54 9.54 7.86 -3.64
CA PHE A 54 8.94 6.54 -3.44
C PHE A 54 8.33 6.05 -4.75
N GLU A 55 8.35 4.74 -4.97
CA GLU A 55 7.91 4.15 -6.23
C GLU A 55 7.31 2.75 -6.10
N TYR A 56 7.59 2.01 -5.02
CA TYR A 56 7.01 0.69 -4.77
C TYR A 56 5.88 0.76 -3.76
N VAL A 57 4.89 -0.11 -3.93
CA VAL A 57 3.71 -0.19 -3.05
C VAL A 57 3.61 -1.57 -2.44
N LYS A 58 3.35 -1.63 -1.14
CA LYS A 58 2.93 -2.81 -0.39
C LYS A 58 1.53 -2.52 0.16
N VAL A 59 0.56 -3.35 -0.19
CA VAL A 59 -0.78 -3.28 0.37
C VAL A 59 -1.07 -4.53 1.15
N SER A 60 -1.63 -4.37 2.34
CA SER A 60 -2.02 -5.45 3.21
C SER A 60 -3.49 -5.33 3.57
N PHE A 61 -4.21 -6.44 3.46
CA PHE A 61 -5.60 -6.55 3.82
C PHE A 61 -5.78 -7.65 4.87
N LYS A 62 -6.57 -7.38 5.90
CA LYS A 62 -7.09 -8.43 6.79
C LYS A 62 -8.59 -8.53 6.62
N ASN A 63 -9.07 -9.56 5.92
CA ASN A 63 -10.50 -9.79 5.74
C ASN A 63 -11.05 -10.53 6.96
N THR A 64 -11.80 -9.82 7.79
CA THR A 64 -12.46 -10.40 8.98
C THR A 64 -13.91 -10.78 8.70
N GLY A 65 -14.41 -10.51 7.48
CA GLY A 65 -15.74 -10.89 7.04
C GLY A 65 -15.83 -12.36 6.65
N SER A 66 -17.02 -12.78 6.25
CA SER A 66 -17.31 -14.17 5.86
C SER A 66 -17.26 -14.42 4.35
N LYS A 67 -17.01 -13.36 3.55
CA LYS A 67 -17.01 -13.40 2.08
C LYS A 67 -15.76 -12.74 1.53
N VAL A 68 -15.28 -13.28 0.41
CA VAL A 68 -14.19 -12.69 -0.34
C VAL A 68 -14.57 -11.29 -0.80
N PHE A 69 -13.56 -10.45 -1.00
CA PHE A 69 -13.75 -9.17 -1.68
C PHE A 69 -12.66 -8.99 -2.72
N THR A 70 -12.91 -8.11 -3.68
CA THR A 70 -11.94 -7.70 -4.69
C THR A 70 -11.45 -6.31 -4.38
N PHE A 71 -10.21 -6.00 -4.73
CA PHE A 71 -9.75 -4.63 -4.79
C PHE A 71 -9.08 -4.34 -6.13
N THR A 72 -9.13 -3.08 -6.53
CA THR A 72 -8.36 -2.54 -7.64
C THR A 72 -7.72 -1.24 -7.21
N MET A 73 -6.45 -1.03 -7.54
CA MET A 73 -5.81 0.27 -7.39
C MET A 73 -5.65 0.97 -8.73
N ASN A 74 -6.17 2.19 -8.78
CA ASN A 74 -6.12 3.05 -9.96
C ASN A 74 -5.32 4.31 -9.68
N GLN A 75 -4.61 4.80 -10.69
CA GLN A 75 -3.86 6.05 -10.59
C GLN A 75 -4.71 7.25 -11.07
N GLY A 76 -4.63 8.36 -10.34
CA GLY A 76 -5.21 9.65 -10.73
C GLY A 76 -6.71 9.81 -10.45
N SER A 77 -7.50 8.74 -10.57
CA SER A 77 -8.91 8.71 -10.17
C SER A 77 -9.39 7.29 -9.88
N THR A 78 -10.63 7.14 -9.41
CA THR A 78 -11.29 5.83 -9.20
C THR A 78 -11.47 5.02 -10.48
N ASP A 79 -11.47 5.67 -11.65
CA ASP A 79 -11.61 5.04 -12.98
C ASP A 79 -10.34 5.24 -13.83
N GLY A 80 -9.24 5.64 -13.19
CA GLY A 80 -7.97 5.86 -13.86
C GLY A 80 -7.25 4.57 -14.25
N THR A 81 -5.98 4.69 -14.67
CA THR A 81 -5.18 3.53 -15.09
C THR A 81 -5.04 2.54 -13.95
N ALA A 82 -5.52 1.32 -14.16
CA ALA A 82 -5.38 0.23 -13.21
C ALA A 82 -3.91 -0.20 -13.09
N LYS A 83 -3.45 -0.28 -11.84
CA LYS A 83 -2.08 -0.66 -11.49
C LYS A 83 -1.99 -2.07 -10.93
N MET A 84 -3.01 -2.48 -10.15
CA MET A 84 -3.12 -3.84 -9.65
C MET A 84 -4.56 -4.18 -9.27
N SER A 85 -4.92 -5.45 -9.35
CA SER A 85 -6.25 -5.95 -8.98
C SER A 85 -6.16 -7.39 -8.50
N TYR A 86 -6.78 -7.69 -7.35
CA TYR A 86 -6.76 -9.02 -6.75
C TYR A 86 -8.03 -9.33 -5.97
N THR A 87 -8.22 -10.62 -5.66
CA THR A 87 -9.21 -11.11 -4.71
C THR A 87 -8.54 -11.39 -3.36
N VAL A 88 -9.16 -10.93 -2.28
CA VAL A 88 -8.74 -11.20 -0.90
C VAL A 88 -9.66 -12.24 -0.27
N LEU A 89 -9.05 -13.33 0.21
CA LEU A 89 -9.79 -14.44 0.82
C LEU A 89 -10.35 -14.07 2.19
N ALA A 90 -11.48 -14.68 2.56
CA ALA A 90 -12.14 -14.50 3.84
C ALA A 90 -11.69 -15.56 4.86
N ASP A 91 -10.39 -15.61 5.12
CA ASP A 91 -9.78 -16.59 6.03
C ASP A 91 -9.28 -15.97 7.34
N GLY A 92 -9.58 -14.68 7.57
CA GLY A 92 -9.15 -13.95 8.77
C GLY A 92 -7.66 -13.60 8.79
N LYS A 93 -6.88 -14.01 7.79
CA LYS A 93 -5.44 -13.77 7.71
C LYS A 93 -5.15 -12.45 7.01
N GLU A 94 -3.92 -11.99 7.19
CA GLU A 94 -3.40 -10.87 6.42
C GLU A 94 -2.93 -11.38 5.05
N HIS A 95 -3.41 -10.72 3.99
CA HIS A 95 -2.99 -10.93 2.61
C HIS A 95 -2.26 -9.69 2.14
N THR A 96 -1.02 -9.87 1.70
CA THR A 96 -0.15 -8.79 1.24
C THR A 96 0.12 -8.92 -0.25
N TYR A 97 0.09 -7.80 -0.95
CA TYR A 97 0.39 -7.69 -2.36
C TYR A 97 1.38 -6.55 -2.58
N TRP A 98 2.20 -6.67 -3.62
CA TRP A 98 3.24 -5.70 -3.94
C TRP A 98 3.06 -5.21 -5.37
N SER A 99 3.53 -4.00 -5.65
CA SER A 99 3.71 -3.56 -7.03
C SER A 99 4.76 -4.45 -7.72
N ASP A 100 4.48 -4.80 -8.98
CA ASP A 100 5.36 -5.58 -9.84
C ASP A 100 6.51 -4.73 -10.42
N GLN A 101 6.29 -3.42 -10.50
CA GLN A 101 7.21 -2.42 -11.02
C GLN A 101 7.09 -1.10 -10.23
N ALA A 102 8.03 -0.19 -10.47
CA ALA A 102 7.98 1.17 -9.98
C ALA A 102 6.74 1.92 -10.52
N TRP A 103 6.02 2.60 -9.63
CA TRP A 103 4.90 3.48 -9.95
C TRP A 103 5.35 4.94 -9.87
N SER A 104 4.76 5.79 -10.70
CA SER A 104 5.00 7.23 -10.65
C SER A 104 4.35 7.85 -9.41
N THR A 105 4.83 9.02 -9.02
CA THR A 105 4.26 9.83 -7.95
C THR A 105 2.82 10.30 -8.25
N GLY A 106 2.12 10.72 -7.21
CA GLY A 106 0.77 11.29 -7.30
C GLY A 106 -0.30 10.46 -6.59
N TRP A 107 -1.56 10.78 -6.88
CA TRP A 107 -2.71 10.19 -6.21
C TRP A 107 -3.09 8.82 -6.77
N PHE A 108 -3.44 7.92 -5.87
CA PHE A 108 -3.94 6.57 -6.15
C PHE A 108 -5.18 6.30 -5.32
N TYR A 109 -6.04 5.43 -5.85
CA TYR A 109 -7.33 5.08 -5.30
C TYR A 109 -7.43 3.57 -5.16
N VAL A 110 -7.64 3.08 -3.93
CA VAL A 110 -7.89 1.67 -3.61
C VAL A 110 -9.40 1.49 -3.54
N SER A 111 -9.98 0.90 -4.57
CA SER A 111 -11.40 0.60 -4.67
C SER A 111 -11.62 -0.85 -4.26
N VAL A 112 -12.36 -1.09 -3.17
CA VAL A 112 -12.66 -2.41 -2.61
C VAL A 112 -14.15 -2.68 -2.75
N SER A 113 -14.52 -3.89 -3.18
CA SER A 113 -15.92 -4.29 -3.36
C SER A 113 -16.15 -5.77 -3.02
N SER A 114 -17.35 -6.07 -2.52
CA SER A 114 -17.82 -7.43 -2.26
C SER A 114 -19.30 -7.56 -2.60
N ALA A 115 -19.73 -8.77 -2.96
CA ALA A 115 -21.13 -9.07 -3.23
C ALA A 115 -22.02 -9.00 -1.97
N GLN A 116 -21.43 -9.05 -0.78
CA GLN A 116 -22.12 -8.96 0.51
C GLN A 116 -21.37 -7.99 1.43
N GLY A 117 -21.86 -7.80 2.66
CA GLY A 117 -21.16 -7.00 3.65
C GLY A 117 -19.74 -7.51 3.90
N MET A 118 -18.75 -6.65 3.69
CA MET A 118 -17.36 -6.86 4.05
C MET A 118 -17.07 -6.28 5.42
N SER A 119 -16.07 -6.86 6.09
CA SER A 119 -15.43 -6.27 7.25
C SER A 119 -13.93 -6.57 7.19
N GLY A 120 -13.09 -5.60 7.53
CA GLY A 120 -11.66 -5.83 7.51
C GLY A 120 -10.82 -4.62 7.85
N ARG A 121 -9.54 -4.73 7.53
CA ARG A 121 -8.54 -3.68 7.66
C ARG A 121 -7.69 -3.55 6.40
N LEU A 122 -7.27 -2.32 6.10
CA LEU A 122 -6.38 -1.96 5.00
C LEU A 122 -5.18 -1.18 5.53
N SER A 123 -3.98 -1.59 5.11
CA SER A 123 -2.75 -0.82 5.27
C SER A 123 -2.04 -0.68 3.91
N VAL A 124 -1.45 0.47 3.66
CA VAL A 124 -0.64 0.74 2.48
C VAL A 124 0.67 1.37 2.91
N LEU A 125 1.78 0.75 2.50
CA LEU A 125 3.13 1.28 2.63
C LEU A 125 3.68 1.57 1.24
N VAL A 126 4.49 2.61 1.13
CA VAL A 126 5.27 2.93 -0.05
C VAL A 126 6.74 2.87 0.27
N GLY A 127 7.57 2.45 -0.69
CA GLY A 127 9.01 2.31 -0.54
C GLY A 127 9.77 2.82 -1.75
N ASN A 128 11.04 3.15 -1.58
CA ASN A 128 11.97 3.47 -2.67
C ASN A 128 12.81 2.26 -3.12
N ASP A 129 12.74 1.15 -2.38
CA ASP A 129 13.37 -0.13 -2.69
C ASP A 129 12.37 -1.27 -2.45
N LEU A 130 12.17 -2.13 -3.47
CA LEU A 130 11.19 -3.21 -3.41
C LEU A 130 11.63 -4.35 -2.48
N ASN A 131 12.92 -4.64 -2.38
CA ASN A 131 13.42 -5.73 -1.55
C ASN A 131 13.28 -5.39 -0.08
N GLU A 132 13.59 -4.14 0.29
CA GLU A 132 13.37 -3.65 1.64
C GLU A 132 11.87 -3.59 1.98
N LEU A 133 11.05 -3.11 1.04
CA LEU A 133 9.60 -3.07 1.27
C LEU A 133 8.99 -4.48 1.47
N LYS A 134 9.60 -5.52 0.88
CA LYS A 134 9.22 -6.94 1.04
C LYS A 134 9.76 -7.57 2.33
N SER A 135 10.77 -7.00 2.96
CA SER A 135 11.35 -7.52 4.22
C SER A 135 10.53 -7.11 5.46
N LEU A 136 9.70 -6.06 5.32
CA LEU A 136 8.69 -5.62 6.28
C LEU A 136 7.45 -6.51 6.24
#